data_AF-A0A662PBU7-F1
#
_entry.id   AF-A0A662PBU7-F1
#
_cell.length_a   1.000
_cell.length_b   1.000
_cell.length_c   1.000
_cell.angle_alpha   90.00
_cell.angle_beta   90.00
_cell.angle_gamma   90.00
#
_symmetry.space_group_name_H-M   'P 1'
#
loop_
_entity.id
_entity.type
_entity.pdbx_description
1 polymer ?
#
loop_
_entity_poly.entity_id
_entity_poly.type
_entity_poly.pdbx_seq_one_letter_code
_entity_poly.pdbx_strand_id
1 'polypeptide(L)' 'EICKIKNVLEVHEISGEWDILLKVKVKNNRELRDLEIEKIGKIQGIKDLASMIAVKTIKDDPRIVI' A
#
# COMPACT_ATOMS: atom_id res chain seq x y z
N GLU A 1 -8.01 0.25 10.60
CA GLU A 1 -6.61 0.31 11.11
C GLU A 1 -5.57 0.68 10.05
N ILE A 2 -5.59 0.07 8.85
CA ILE A 2 -4.57 0.32 7.80
C ILE A 2 -4.42 1.81 7.43
N CYS A 3 -5.53 2.55 7.30
CA CYS A 3 -5.50 3.98 6.95
C CYS A 3 -4.78 4.88 7.97
N LYS A 4 -4.50 4.40 9.18
CA LYS A 4 -3.77 5.14 10.22
C LYS A 4 -2.24 4.99 10.07
N ILE A 5 -1.77 4.09 9.21
CA ILE A 5 -0.35 3.84 9.01
C ILE A 5 0.24 5.00 8.19
N LYS A 6 1.15 5.78 8.79
CA LYS A 6 1.75 6.99 8.20
C LYS A 6 2.26 6.86 6.76
N ASN A 7 2.77 5.69 6.38
CA ASN A 7 3.36 5.45 5.06
C ASN A 7 2.31 5.07 3.99
N VAL A 8 1.07 4.86 4.38
CA VAL A 8 -0.05 4.57 3.49
C VAL A 8 -0.67 5.89 3.05
N LEU A 9 -0.64 6.13 1.74
CA LEU A 9 -1.18 7.35 1.13
C LEU A 9 -2.62 7.16 0.69
N GLU A 10 -2.93 5.97 0.19
CA GLU A 10 -4.25 5.63 -0.32
C GLU A 10 -4.58 4.18 0.02
N VAL A 11 -5.86 3.93 0.28
CA VAL A 11 -6.44 2.62 0.55
C VAL A 11 -7.69 2.50 -0.28
N HIS A 12 -7.75 1.46 -1.10
CA HIS A 12 -8.88 1.19 -1.97
C HIS A 12 -9.32 -0.24 -1.79
N GLU A 13 -10.61 -0.46 -1.60
CA GLU A 13 -11.22 -1.77 -1.80
C GLU A 13 -11.41 -1.97 -3.29
N ILE A 14 -11.03 -3.14 -3.80
CA ILE A 14 -11.09 -3.44 -5.22
C ILE A 14 -11.81 -4.77 -5.44
N SER A 15 -12.46 -4.90 -6.60
CA SER A 15 -12.97 -6.18 -7.08
C SER A 15 -11.88 -6.88 -7.90
N GLY A 16 -11.58 -8.13 -7.61
CA GLY A 16 -10.60 -8.91 -8.37
C GLY A 16 -10.00 -10.05 -7.56
N GLU A 17 -8.76 -10.40 -7.90
CA GLU A 17 -7.96 -11.42 -7.19
C GLU A 17 -7.59 -11.00 -5.77
N TRP A 18 -7.41 -9.69 -5.55
CA TRP A 18 -7.07 -9.09 -4.27
C TRP A 18 -8.24 -8.25 -3.77
N ASP A 19 -8.41 -8.16 -2.45
CA ASP A 19 -9.50 -7.39 -1.83
C ASP A 19 -9.15 -5.90 -1.64
N ILE A 20 -7.86 -5.59 -1.44
CA ILE A 20 -7.39 -4.26 -1.05
C ILE A 20 -6.15 -3.88 -1.87
N LEU A 21 -6.16 -2.66 -2.42
CA LEU A 21 -4.99 -2.02 -3.03
C LEU A 21 -4.50 -0.88 -2.13
N LEU A 22 -3.20 -0.93 -1.81
CA LEU A 22 -2.53 0.07 -0.99
C LEU A 22 -1.49 0.82 -1.83
N LYS A 23 -1.51 2.14 -1.75
CA LYS A 23 -0.41 2.97 -2.25
C LYS A 23 0.41 3.46 -1.08
N VAL A 24 1.69 3.13 -1.07
CA VAL A 24 2.61 3.44 0.02
C VAL A 24 3.83 4.20 -0.47
N LYS A 25 4.42 5.05 0.39
CA LYS A 25 5.75 5.64 0.16
C LYS A 25 6.65 5.31 1.35
N VAL A 26 7.81 4.75 1.03
CA VAL A 26 8.83 4.32 1.98
C VAL A 26 10.20 4.76 1.47
N LYS A 27 11.16 4.97 2.36
CA LYS A 27 12.48 5.50 1.96
C LYS A 27 13.38 4.46 1.30
N ASN A 28 13.18 3.18 1.61
CA ASN A 28 14.03 2.07 1.16
C ASN A 28 13.32 0.72 1.36
N ASN A 29 13.94 -0.34 0.85
CA ASN A 29 13.40 -1.70 0.92
C ASN A 29 13.28 -2.25 2.35
N ARG A 30 14.10 -1.77 3.29
CA ARG A 30 13.98 -2.17 4.70
C ARG A 30 12.69 -1.64 5.31
N GLU A 31 12.40 -0.35 5.08
CA GLU A 31 11.12 0.24 5.51
C GLU A 31 9.91 -0.43 4.83
N LEU A 32 10.04 -0.86 3.57
CA LEU A 32 9.00 -1.63 2.89
C LEU A 32 8.75 -2.97 3.60
N ARG A 33 9.81 -3.75 3.83
CA ARG A 33 9.73 -5.04 4.52
C ARG A 33 9.12 -4.89 5.91
N ASP A 34 9.56 -3.89 6.67
CA ASP A 34 9.04 -3.64 8.02
C ASP A 34 7.56 -3.22 7.96
N LEU A 35 7.15 -2.44 6.94
CA LEU A 35 5.75 -2.10 6.72
C LEU A 35 4.90 -3.36 6.39
N GLU A 36 5.39 -4.23 5.51
CA GLU A 36 4.70 -5.45 5.09
C GLU A 36 4.58 -6.46 6.24
N ILE A 37 5.67 -6.76 6.94
CA ILE A 37 5.71 -7.84 7.93
C ILE A 37 5.24 -7.35 9.31
N GLU A 38 5.76 -6.21 9.77
CA GLU A 38 5.56 -5.78 11.16
C GLU A 38 4.27 -4.99 11.36
N LYS A 39 3.75 -4.36 10.30
CA LYS A 39 2.53 -3.55 10.39
C LYS A 39 1.36 -4.22 9.69
N ILE A 40 1.45 -4.44 8.38
CA ILE A 40 0.32 -4.93 7.58
C ILE A 40 0.07 -6.42 7.87
N GLY A 41 1.08 -7.28 7.76
CA GLY A 41 0.95 -8.72 7.93
C GLY A 41 0.52 -9.18 9.34
N LYS A 42 0.61 -8.31 10.34
CA LYS A 42 0.08 -8.58 11.70
C LYS A 42 -1.39 -8.22 11.88
N ILE A 43 -2.02 -7.60 10.88
CA ILE A 43 -3.44 -7.24 10.95
C ILE A 43 -4.26 -8.52 10.77
N GLN A 44 -5.12 -8.78 11.75
CA GLN A 44 -6.01 -9.93 11.71
C GLN A 44 -6.87 -9.90 10.44
N GLY A 45 -6.88 -11.03 9.72
CA GLY A 45 -7.64 -11.19 8.47
C GLY A 45 -6.80 -11.02 7.20
N ILE A 46 -5.60 -10.45 7.28
CA ILE A 46 -4.66 -10.44 6.15
C ILE A 46 -4.08 -11.84 6.00
N LYS A 47 -4.31 -12.44 4.82
CA LYS A 47 -3.85 -13.79 4.49
C LYS A 47 -2.60 -13.78 3.63
N ASP A 48 -2.49 -12.82 2.73
CA ASP A 48 -1.39 -12.71 1.79
C ASP A 48 -1.19 -11.25 1.36
N LEU A 49 0.01 -10.95 0.86
CA LEU A 49 0.43 -9.62 0.41
C LEU A 49 1.29 -9.73 -0.84
N ALA A 50 0.97 -8.94 -1.85
CA ALA A 50 1.80 -8.77 -3.04
C ALA A 50 2.17 -7.30 -3.22
N SER A 51 3.45 -7.06 -3.55
CA SER A 51 3.99 -5.72 -3.68
C SER A 51 4.53 -5.45 -5.08
N MET A 52 4.22 -4.27 -5.61
CA MET A 52 4.71 -3.79 -6.89
C MET A 52 5.53 -2.52 -6.66
N ILE A 53 6.78 -2.52 -7.14
CA ILE A 53 7.67 -1.36 -6.99
C ILE A 53 7.57 -0.48 -8.23
N ALA A 54 7.12 0.77 -8.04
CA ALA A 54 7.15 1.77 -9.09
C ALA A 54 8.61 2.17 -9.41
N VAL A 55 9.13 1.70 -10.55
CA VAL A 55 10.47 2.05 -11.04
C VAL A 55 10.52 3.50 -11.54
N LYS A 56 9.42 3.99 -12.13
CA LYS A 56 9.26 5.35 -12.61
C LYS A 56 7.82 5.80 -12.42
N THR A 57 7.62 7.03 -11.98
CA THR A 57 6.31 7.66 -11.83
C THR A 57 6.15 8.74 -12.88
N ILE A 58 5.19 8.58 -13.79
CA ILE A 58 4.89 9.58 -14.82
C ILE A 58 3.91 10.64 -14.29
N LYS A 59 2.96 10.23 -13.45
CA LYS A 59 1.94 11.10 -12.84
C LYS A 59 1.61 10.60 -11.44
N ASP A 60 1.47 11.53 -10.50
CA ASP A 60 1.11 11.27 -9.10
C ASP A 60 0.36 12.48 -8.52
N ASP A 61 -0.80 12.80 -9.10
CA ASP A 61 -1.72 13.81 -8.55
C ASP A 61 -3.13 13.20 -8.45
N PRO A 62 -3.67 13.05 -7.24
CA PRO A 62 -5.02 12.52 -7.02
C PRO A 62 -6.13 13.53 -7.35
N ARG A 63 -5.82 14.81 -7.57
CA ARG A 63 -6.82 15.90 -7.73
C ARG A 63 -7.22 16.14 -9.18
N ILE A 64 -7.36 15.10 -9.99
CA ILE A 64 -7.94 15.26 -11.33
C ILE A 64 -9.45 15.34 -11.15
N VAL A 65 -9.99 16.55 -11.24
CA VAL A 65 -11.43 16.79 -11.37
C VAL A 65 -11.76 16.63 -12.85
N ILE A 66 -12.66 15.69 -13.18
CA ILE A 66 -13.18 15.48 -14.53
C ILE A 66 -14.32 16.46 -14.78
#